data_AF-A0A0N4YZG0-F1
#
_entry.id   AF-A0A0N4YZG0-F1
#
_cell.length_a   1.000
_cell.length_b   1.000
_cell.length_c   1.000
_cell.angle_alpha   90.00
_cell.angle_beta   90.00
_cell.angle_gamma   90.00
#
_symmetry.space_group_name_H-M   'P 1'
#
loop_
_entity.id
_entity.type
_entity.pdbx_description
1 polymer ?
#
loop_
_entity_poly.entity_id
_entity_poly.type
_entity_poly.pdbx_seq_one_letter_code
_entity_poly.pdbx_strand_id
1 'polypeptide(L)'
;MAYSMYPRSMSVSSDGTVRAQVPTIIGHLNKTASTPMDLTQIRNVIKKELSLFGPTTMAFPVSEEFLHYSSGVFRPYPQDNFEKRIVYWHVVRLIGWGQSEDGSHYWTAINSFGEHWGDSGEHQNCLGYLLVILFLTQKRAELK
;
A
#
# COMPACT_ATOMS: atom_id res chain seq x y z
N MET A 1 4.49 4.41 13.65
CA MET A 1 5.43 3.55 12.89
C MET A 1 5.16 3.73 11.40
N ALA A 2 6.11 3.44 10.50
CA ALA A 2 5.86 3.48 9.05
C ALA A 2 5.61 2.07 8.52
N TYR A 3 4.43 1.83 7.93
CA TYR A 3 4.09 0.55 7.34
C TYR A 3 4.43 0.57 5.85
N SER A 4 5.41 -0.22 5.44
CA SER A 4 5.53 -0.59 4.02
C SER A 4 4.62 -1.78 3.78
N MET A 5 3.80 -1.75 2.72
CA MET A 5 2.92 -2.88 2.41
C MET A 5 3.57 -3.94 1.53
N TYR A 6 4.61 -3.54 0.80
CA TYR A 6 5.40 -4.43 -0.03
C TYR A 6 6.88 -4.37 0.39
N PRO A 7 7.62 -5.48 0.27
CA PRO A 7 9.07 -5.47 0.47
C PRO A 7 9.74 -4.56 -0.57
N ARG A 8 10.80 -3.86 -0.17
CA ARG A 8 11.53 -2.94 -1.04
C ARG A 8 12.84 -3.55 -1.47
N SER A 9 13.14 -3.49 -2.77
CA SER A 9 14.47 -3.84 -3.28
C SER A 9 15.42 -2.65 -3.15
N MET A 10 16.39 -2.74 -2.25
CA MET A 10 17.40 -1.70 -2.03
C MET A 10 18.78 -2.19 -2.49
N SER A 11 19.51 -1.33 -3.21
CA SER A 11 20.91 -1.59 -3.53
C SER A 11 21.75 -1.56 -2.25
N VAL A 12 22.52 -2.61 -2.02
CA VAL A 12 23.38 -2.79 -0.84
C VAL A 12 24.84 -2.50 -1.17
N SER A 13 25.22 -2.68 -2.44
CA SER A 13 26.57 -2.38 -2.91
C SER A 13 26.66 -0.95 -3.45
N SER A 14 27.85 -0.35 -3.31
CA SER A 14 28.14 1.03 -3.77
C SER A 14 28.03 1.21 -5.29
N ASP A 15 28.13 0.13 -6.05
CA ASP A 15 27.96 0.06 -7.51
C ASP A 15 26.50 -0.22 -7.94
N GLY A 16 25.59 -0.42 -6.99
CA GLY A 16 24.15 -0.62 -7.26
C GLY A 16 23.76 -2.01 -7.75
N THR A 17 24.72 -2.92 -7.97
CA THR A 17 24.52 -4.23 -8.61
C THR A 17 23.87 -5.26 -7.69
N VAL A 18 24.22 -5.25 -6.41
CA VAL A 18 23.64 -6.15 -5.40
C VAL A 18 22.42 -5.49 -4.79
N ARG A 19 21.23 -6.09 -4.99
CA ARG A 19 19.98 -5.61 -4.40
C ARG A 19 19.46 -6.61 -3.37
N ALA A 20 19.17 -6.14 -2.17
CA ALA A 20 18.53 -6.93 -1.13
C ALA A 20 17.06 -6.56 -0.98
N GLN A 21 16.25 -7.57 -0.68
CA GLN A 21 14.85 -7.37 -0.30
C GLN A 21 14.79 -6.94 1.16
N VAL A 22 14.38 -5.71 1.40
CA VAL A 22 14.06 -5.18 2.71
C VAL A 22 12.60 -5.55 3.02
N PRO A 23 12.35 -6.49 3.95
CA PRO A 23 11.00 -6.93 4.25
C PRO A 23 10.21 -5.80 4.93
N THR A 24 8.89 -5.84 4.78
CA THR A 24 7.99 -5.02 5.60
C THR A 24 8.06 -5.47 7.06
N ILE A 25 7.63 -4.64 8.02
CA ILE A 25 7.55 -5.07 9.44
C ILE A 25 6.73 -6.36 9.55
N ILE A 26 5.58 -6.41 8.86
CA ILE A 26 4.73 -7.60 8.78
C ILE A 26 5.45 -8.76 8.09
N GLY A 27 6.17 -8.53 7.01
CA GLY A 27 6.93 -9.55 6.29
C GLY A 27 8.06 -10.13 7.11
N HIS A 28 8.74 -9.30 7.91
CA HIS A 28 9.75 -9.75 8.87
C HIS A 28 9.11 -10.61 9.96
N LEU A 29 8.03 -10.11 10.59
CA LEU A 29 7.28 -10.84 11.62
C LEU A 29 6.77 -12.19 11.10
N ASN A 30 6.21 -12.23 9.91
CA ASN A 30 5.73 -13.47 9.29
C ASN A 30 6.87 -14.44 8.96
N LYS A 31 8.06 -13.96 8.60
CA LYS A 31 9.23 -14.80 8.32
C LYS A 31 9.80 -15.44 9.59
N THR A 32 9.75 -14.73 10.72
CA THR A 32 10.32 -15.18 11.99
C THR A 32 9.32 -15.89 12.90
N ALA A 33 8.01 -15.78 12.64
CA ALA A 33 6.98 -16.41 13.43
C ALA A 33 6.81 -17.90 13.09
N SER A 34 6.53 -18.71 14.12
CA SER A 34 6.13 -20.12 13.95
C SER A 34 4.80 -20.26 13.20
N THR A 35 3.90 -19.29 13.39
CA THR A 35 2.62 -19.16 12.70
C THR A 35 2.52 -17.79 12.03
N PRO A 36 2.72 -17.70 10.70
CA PRO A 36 2.58 -16.44 9.95
C PRO A 36 1.15 -15.88 10.04
N MET A 37 1.02 -14.55 10.10
CA MET A 37 -0.27 -13.88 10.09
C MET A 37 -0.92 -13.96 8.70
N ASP A 38 -2.23 -14.21 8.68
CA ASP A 38 -3.03 -14.10 7.48
C ASP A 38 -3.38 -12.64 7.13
N LEU A 39 -3.97 -12.42 5.95
CA LEU A 39 -4.31 -11.08 5.48
C LEU A 39 -5.36 -10.37 6.36
N THR A 40 -6.24 -11.13 7.00
CA THR A 40 -7.29 -10.60 7.88
C THR A 40 -6.69 -10.13 9.19
N GLN A 41 -5.77 -10.90 9.77
CA GLN A 41 -5.01 -10.57 10.96
C GLN A 41 -4.14 -9.34 10.72
N ILE A 42 -3.40 -9.30 9.61
CA ILE A 42 -2.58 -8.14 9.22
C ILE A 42 -3.45 -6.89 9.09
N ARG A 43 -4.59 -7.00 8.40
CA ARG A 43 -5.54 -5.89 8.26
C ARG A 43 -6.03 -5.42 9.62
N ASN A 44 -6.39 -6.33 10.52
CA ASN A 44 -6.87 -5.99 11.85
C ASN A 44 -5.79 -5.30 12.71
N VAL A 45 -4.53 -5.67 12.57
CA VAL A 45 -3.40 -4.98 13.23
C VAL A 45 -3.32 -3.53 12.75
N ILE A 46 -3.39 -3.28 11.44
CA ILE A 46 -3.31 -1.92 10.88
C ILE A 46 -4.54 -1.09 11.28
N LYS A 47 -5.74 -1.68 11.24
CA LYS A 47 -6.98 -1.03 11.71
C LYS A 47 -6.86 -0.63 13.18
N LYS A 48 -6.33 -1.53 14.03
CA LYS A 48 -6.14 -1.27 15.45
C LYS A 48 -5.13 -0.16 15.70
N GLU A 49 -4.03 -0.12 14.96
CA GLU A 49 -3.06 0.98 15.03
C GLU A 49 -3.74 2.32 14.72
N LEU A 50 -4.48 2.41 13.62
CA LEU A 50 -5.20 3.62 13.24
C LEU A 50 -6.25 4.04 14.30
N SER A 51 -6.99 3.07 14.87
CA SER A 51 -7.97 3.34 15.93
C SER A 51 -7.34 3.88 17.21
N LEU A 52 -6.17 3.36 17.60
CA LEU A 52 -5.55 3.67 18.89
C LEU A 52 -4.61 4.88 18.83
N PHE A 53 -3.90 5.05 17.73
CA PHE A 53 -2.83 6.04 17.60
C PHE A 53 -3.09 7.09 16.52
N GLY A 54 -4.19 6.94 15.76
CA GLY A 54 -4.57 7.87 14.71
C GLY A 54 -3.83 7.65 13.39
N PRO A 55 -3.84 8.66 12.49
CA PRO A 55 -3.24 8.56 11.16
C PRO A 55 -1.79 8.10 11.19
N THR A 56 -1.44 7.17 10.30
CA THR A 56 -0.10 6.57 10.25
C THR A 56 0.52 6.69 8.87
N THR A 57 1.83 6.46 8.77
CA THR A 57 2.56 6.54 7.50
C THR A 57 2.50 5.21 6.77
N MET A 58 2.17 5.25 5.48
CA MET A 58 2.05 4.07 4.63
C MET A 58 2.84 4.24 3.34
N ALA A 59 3.70 3.28 3.02
CA ALA A 59 4.44 3.22 1.76
C ALA A 59 3.88 2.15 0.83
N PHE A 60 3.69 2.50 -0.44
CA PHE A 60 3.16 1.60 -1.46
C PHE A 60 3.82 1.83 -2.83
N PRO A 61 3.85 0.80 -3.69
CA PRO A 61 4.32 0.94 -5.06
C PRO A 61 3.28 1.65 -5.93
N VAL A 62 3.72 2.69 -6.64
CA VAL A 62 2.92 3.41 -7.63
C VAL A 62 3.16 2.78 -9.00
N SER A 63 2.08 2.31 -9.62
CA SER A 63 2.09 1.85 -11.02
C SER A 63 1.68 2.96 -11.98
N GLU A 64 1.91 2.75 -13.28
CA GLU A 64 1.53 3.71 -14.31
C GLU A 64 0.02 3.99 -14.31
N GLU A 65 -0.80 2.95 -14.15
CA GLU A 65 -2.26 3.10 -14.05
C GLU A 65 -2.70 3.90 -12.81
N PHE A 66 -1.90 3.90 -11.74
CA PHE A 66 -2.18 4.69 -10.54
C PHE A 66 -2.02 6.19 -10.77
N LEU A 67 -1.08 6.60 -11.62
CA LEU A 67 -0.87 8.02 -11.92
C LEU A 67 -2.10 8.66 -12.59
N HIS A 68 -2.89 7.84 -13.28
CA HIS A 68 -4.11 8.22 -13.98
C HIS A 68 -5.37 8.03 -13.13
N TYR A 69 -5.24 7.69 -11.85
CA TYR A 69 -6.37 7.56 -10.93
C TYR A 69 -7.10 8.91 -10.77
N SER A 70 -8.41 8.89 -10.99
CA SER A 70 -9.28 10.06 -10.81
C SER A 70 -10.25 9.92 -9.64
N SER A 71 -10.87 8.75 -9.46
CA SER A 71 -11.97 8.61 -8.51
C SER A 71 -12.29 7.15 -8.18
N GLY A 72 -13.01 6.95 -7.08
CA GLY A 72 -13.49 5.64 -6.64
C GLY A 72 -12.37 4.82 -5.99
N VAL A 73 -12.49 3.49 -6.05
CA VAL A 73 -11.53 2.62 -5.38
C VAL A 73 -10.50 2.07 -6.37
N PHE A 74 -9.26 2.55 -6.25
CA PHE A 74 -8.18 2.11 -7.14
C PHE A 74 -7.90 0.61 -6.97
N ARG A 75 -7.91 -0.11 -8.08
CA ARG A 75 -7.52 -1.52 -8.18
C ARG A 75 -6.49 -1.61 -9.32
N PRO A 76 -5.26 -2.12 -9.08
CA PRO A 76 -4.31 -2.33 -10.16
C PRO A 76 -4.88 -3.24 -11.24
N TYR A 77 -4.80 -2.80 -12.51
CA TYR A 77 -5.25 -3.58 -13.65
C TYR A 77 -4.28 -3.44 -14.83
N PRO A 78 -3.90 -4.53 -15.50
CA PRO A 78 -4.21 -5.93 -15.17
C PRO A 78 -3.48 -6.40 -13.90
N GLN A 79 -4.05 -7.31 -13.11
CA GLN A 79 -3.40 -7.73 -11.86
C GLN A 79 -2.09 -8.51 -12.10
N ASP A 80 -1.98 -9.17 -13.26
CA ASP A 80 -0.77 -9.90 -13.64
C ASP A 80 0.39 -8.95 -13.95
N ASN A 81 1.61 -9.39 -13.60
CA ASN A 81 2.84 -8.63 -13.78
C ASN A 81 2.82 -7.21 -13.16
N PHE A 82 2.00 -6.97 -12.12
CA PHE A 82 1.94 -5.67 -11.42
C PHE A 82 3.32 -5.15 -11.03
N GLU A 83 4.21 -6.02 -10.52
CA GLU A 83 5.56 -5.65 -10.10
C GLU A 83 6.41 -5.03 -11.21
N LYS A 84 6.18 -5.42 -12.48
CA LYS A 84 6.92 -4.89 -13.64
C LYS A 84 6.44 -3.50 -14.07
N ARG A 85 5.26 -3.08 -13.61
CA ARG A 85 4.66 -1.78 -13.92
C ARG A 85 4.82 -0.76 -12.80
N ILE A 86 5.53 -1.12 -11.73
CA ILE A 86 5.85 -0.19 -10.65
C ILE A 86 6.83 0.84 -11.20
N VAL A 87 6.42 2.11 -11.18
CA VAL A 87 7.24 3.24 -11.61
C VAL A 87 8.14 3.72 -10.46
N TYR A 88 7.56 3.89 -9.27
CA TYR A 88 8.29 4.29 -8.07
C TYR A 88 7.55 3.92 -6.79
N TRP A 89 8.15 4.20 -5.65
CA TRP A 89 7.54 4.02 -4.32
C TRP A 89 7.08 5.34 -3.77
N HIS A 90 5.86 5.37 -3.24
CA HIS A 90 5.27 6.57 -2.69
C HIS A 90 4.83 6.37 -1.24
N VAL A 91 4.86 7.47 -0.49
CA VAL A 91 4.50 7.50 0.92
C VAL A 91 3.31 8.42 1.10
N VAL A 92 2.27 7.92 1.77
CA VAL A 92 1.03 8.65 2.04
C VAL A 92 0.67 8.57 3.51
N ARG A 93 -0.23 9.47 3.92
CA ARG A 93 -0.81 9.43 5.25
C ARG A 93 -2.06 8.56 5.22
N LEU A 94 -1.98 7.38 5.81
CA LEU A 94 -3.12 6.48 5.99
C LEU A 94 -4.03 7.04 7.08
N ILE A 95 -5.30 7.24 6.78
CA ILE A 95 -6.27 7.89 7.68
C ILE A 95 -7.47 7.00 8.01
N GLY A 96 -7.71 5.93 7.25
CA GLY A 96 -8.89 5.10 7.47
C GLY A 96 -8.95 3.88 6.58
N TRP A 97 -10.07 3.18 6.69
CA TRP A 97 -10.39 2.00 5.89
C TRP A 97 -11.90 1.92 5.71
N GLY A 98 -12.33 1.13 4.75
CA GLY A 98 -13.73 0.81 4.55
C GLY A 98 -13.93 -0.48 3.79
N GLN A 99 -15.17 -0.68 3.38
CA GLN A 99 -15.60 -1.78 2.54
C GLN A 99 -16.47 -1.20 1.43
N SER A 100 -16.19 -1.53 0.18
CA SER A 100 -17.03 -1.15 -0.95
C SER A 100 -18.26 -2.04 -1.03
N GLU A 101 -19.23 -1.64 -1.84
CA GLU A 101 -20.52 -2.34 -1.99
C GLU A 101 -20.36 -3.79 -2.47
N ASP A 102 -19.31 -4.08 -3.24
CA ASP A 102 -18.92 -5.43 -3.69
C ASP A 102 -18.24 -6.28 -2.60
N GLY A 103 -18.15 -5.77 -1.36
CA GLY A 103 -17.48 -6.42 -0.24
C GLY A 103 -15.96 -6.26 -0.21
N SER A 104 -15.34 -5.58 -1.19
CA SER A 104 -13.89 -5.38 -1.23
C SER A 104 -13.42 -4.40 -0.14
N HIS A 105 -12.36 -4.75 0.57
CA HIS A 105 -11.76 -3.86 1.57
C HIS A 105 -10.84 -2.83 0.93
N TYR A 106 -10.95 -1.57 1.37
CA TYR A 106 -10.10 -0.49 0.91
C TYR A 106 -9.48 0.30 2.08
N TRP A 107 -8.39 0.99 1.77
CA TRP A 107 -7.73 1.96 2.65
C TRP A 107 -7.97 3.37 2.13
N THR A 108 -8.18 4.29 3.06
CA THR A 108 -8.28 5.72 2.78
C THR A 108 -7.00 6.39 3.21
N ALA A 109 -6.35 7.09 2.28
CA ALA A 109 -5.12 7.83 2.53
C ALA A 109 -5.23 9.26 1.98
N ILE A 110 -4.43 10.15 2.55
CA ILE A 110 -4.24 11.50 2.03
C ILE A 110 -2.95 11.49 1.23
N ASN A 111 -3.04 11.91 -0.03
CA ASN A 111 -1.92 11.99 -0.95
C ASN A 111 -1.30 13.40 -0.97
N SER A 112 -0.15 13.52 -1.62
CA SER A 112 0.64 14.76 -1.76
C SER A 112 0.86 15.15 -3.23
N PHE A 113 -0.02 14.73 -4.15
CA PHE A 113 0.04 15.08 -5.59
C PHE A 113 -0.74 16.36 -5.94
N GLY A 114 -1.19 17.10 -4.92
CA GLY A 114 -2.00 18.30 -5.08
C GLY A 114 -3.50 18.03 -4.94
N GLU A 115 -4.27 19.10 -4.80
CA GLU A 115 -5.72 19.06 -4.53
C GLU A 115 -6.54 18.66 -5.75
N HIS A 116 -5.99 18.82 -6.96
CA HIS A 116 -6.65 18.44 -8.21
C HIS A 116 -6.47 16.96 -8.58
N TRP A 117 -5.79 16.18 -7.73
CA TRP A 117 -5.49 14.78 -8.00
C TRP A 117 -6.38 13.85 -7.17
N GLY A 118 -6.95 12.83 -7.82
CA GLY A 118 -7.79 11.82 -7.19
C GLY A 118 -9.19 12.34 -6.80
N ASP A 119 -9.82 11.65 -5.85
CA ASP A 119 -11.11 12.04 -5.28
C ASP A 119 -10.92 13.29 -4.42
N SER A 120 -10.89 14.44 -5.08
CA SER A 120 -11.19 15.71 -4.43
C SER A 120 -12.67 15.68 -4.07
N GLY A 121 -12.98 15.39 -2.80
CA GLY A 121 -14.34 15.54 -2.32
C GLY A 121 -14.84 16.94 -2.65
N GLU A 122 -16.15 17.13 -2.86
CA GLU A 122 -16.83 18.40 -3.20
C GLU A 122 -16.52 19.61 -2.28
N HIS A 123 -15.66 19.43 -1.27
CA HIS A 123 -15.21 20.45 -0.36
C HIS A 123 -13.87 21.02 -0.85
N GLN A 124 -13.94 22.20 -1.46
CA GLN A 124 -12.87 23.01 -2.07
C GLN A 124 -11.63 23.32 -1.19
N ASN A 125 -11.45 22.69 -0.03
CA ASN A 125 -10.36 22.96 0.92
C ASN A 125 -9.70 21.69 1.50
N CYS A 126 -9.86 20.52 0.86
CA CYS A 126 -9.27 19.28 1.36
C CYS A 126 -8.18 18.74 0.43
N LEU A 127 -6.98 18.52 1.00
CA LEU A 127 -5.90 17.71 0.44
C LEU A 127 -6.46 16.45 -0.25
N GLY A 128 -6.05 16.17 -1.49
CA GLY A 128 -6.60 15.09 -2.32
C GLY A 128 -6.68 13.75 -1.58
N TYR A 129 -7.88 13.16 -1.56
CA TYR A 129 -8.09 11.85 -0.97
C TYR A 129 -7.77 10.77 -1.99
N LEU A 130 -7.23 9.68 -1.46
CA LEU A 130 -6.91 8.50 -2.22
C LEU A 130 -7.59 7.30 -1.56
N LEU A 131 -8.46 6.63 -2.31
CA LEU A 131 -8.97 5.31 -1.94
C LEU A 131 -8.17 4.24 -2.69
N VAL A 132 -7.38 3.46 -1.95
CA VAL A 132 -6.61 2.35 -2.53
C VAL A 132 -7.15 1.02 -2.03
N ILE A 133 -7.52 0.12 -2.95
CA ILE A 133 -7.52 -1.31 -2.63
C ILE A 133 -6.08 -1.80 -2.74
N LEU A 134 -5.47 -1.94 -1.57
CA LEU A 134 -4.21 -2.64 -1.47
C LEU A 134 -4.51 -4.12 -1.30
N PHE A 135 -4.33 -4.84 -2.40
CA PHE A 135 -4.24 -6.29 -2.34
C PHE A 135 -2.98 -6.64 -1.55
N LEU A 136 -3.13 -6.96 -0.26
CA LEU A 136 -2.11 -7.69 0.50
C LEU A 136 -1.88 -9.11 -0.06
N THR A 137 -2.29 -9.40 -1.30
CA THR A 137 -1.98 -10.67 -1.93
C THR A 137 -0.48 -10.69 -2.21
N GLN A 138 0.26 -11.21 -1.24
CA GLN A 138 1.37 -12.09 -1.51
C GLN A 138 0.82 -13.16 -2.45
N LYS A 139 0.81 -12.89 -3.78
CA LYS A 139 0.76 -13.96 -4.76
C LYS A 139 2.02 -14.73 -4.43
N ARG A 140 1.81 -15.87 -3.79
CA ARG A 140 2.77 -16.92 -3.49
C ARG A 140 3.87 -16.84 -4.55
N ALA A 141 5.03 -16.31 -4.16
CA ALA A 141 6.24 -16.57 -4.91
C ALA A 141 6.47 -18.07 -4.72
N GLU A 142 5.82 -18.87 -5.56
CA GLU A 142 6.27 -20.20 -5.87
C GLU A 142 7.62 -20.02 -6.57
N LEU A 143 8.65 -19.87 -5.75
CA LEU A 143 10.02 -20.15 -6.14
C LEU A 143 10.05 -21.66 -6.44
N LYS A 144 10.01 -21.97 -7.74
CA LYS A 144 10.73 -23.14 -8.25
C LYS A 144 12.22 -22.91 -8.10
#